data_AF-A0A212K2C6-F1
#
_entry.id   AF-A0A212K2C6-F1
#
_cell.length_a   1.000
_cell.length_b   1.000
_cell.length_c   1.000
_cell.angle_alpha   90.00
_cell.angle_beta   90.00
_cell.angle_gamma   90.00
#
_symmetry.space_group_name_H-M   'P 1'
#
loop_
_entity.id
_entity.type
_entity.pdbx_description
1 polymer ?
#
loop_
_entity_poly.entity_id
_entity_poly.type
_entity_poly.pdbx_seq_one_letter_code
_entity_poly.pdbx_strand_id
1 'polypeptide(L)'
;MSYDISLCDPVTGETLELKEPHHMRGGTFAVGGTTEARLNVTYNYSQHYFRTIGEKGLRSIYGMTGAQSIPILRDAATLLTNDVAKNYWTPTEGNAQRALLQLVALAEICPDGVWNGD
;
A
#
# COMPACT_ATOMS: atom_id res chain seq x y z
N MET A 1 -3.61 -4.63 14.42
CA MET A 1 -2.44 -3.80 14.06
C MET A 1 -2.37 -3.70 12.55
N SER A 2 -2.05 -2.51 12.04
CA SER A 2 -1.98 -2.22 10.61
C SER A 2 -0.74 -1.37 10.33
N TYR A 3 -0.29 -1.39 9.09
CA TYR A 3 0.56 -0.36 8.51
C TYR A 3 -0.35 0.80 8.14
N ASP A 4 0.02 2.00 8.54
CA ASP A 4 -0.48 3.24 7.93
C ASP A 4 0.67 3.75 7.06
N ILE A 5 0.44 3.82 5.75
CA ILE A 5 1.48 4.09 4.74
C ILE A 5 0.99 5.22 3.85
N SER A 6 1.83 6.23 3.65
CA SER A 6 1.51 7.44 2.90
C SER A 6 2.60 7.78 1.89
N LEU A 7 2.21 8.43 0.79
CA LEU A 7 3.14 9.13 -0.09
C LEU A 7 3.25 10.58 0.36
N CYS A 8 4.45 10.97 0.79
CA CYS A 8 4.73 12.29 1.32
C CYS A 8 5.46 13.17 0.30
N ASP A 9 5.31 14.48 0.44
CA ASP A 9 6.17 15.45 -0.23
C ASP A 9 7.63 15.25 0.24
N PRO A 10 8.61 15.11 -0.69
CA PRO A 10 9.99 14.81 -0.34
C PRO A 10 10.71 15.95 0.42
N VAL A 11 10.18 17.17 0.39
CA VAL A 11 10.77 18.35 1.03
C VAL A 11 10.13 18.61 2.39
N THR A 12 8.80 18.62 2.46
CA THR A 12 8.07 18.93 3.71
C THR A 12 7.86 17.70 4.59
N GLY A 13 7.82 16.51 3.99
CA GLY A 13 7.47 15.27 4.68
C GLY A 13 5.98 15.09 4.97
N GLU A 14 5.14 16.06 4.57
CA GLU A 14 3.69 16.00 4.74
C GLU A 14 3.05 15.02 3.74
N THR A 15 1.97 14.35 4.13
CA THR A 15 1.24 13.46 3.22
C THR A 15 0.67 14.28 2.06
N LEU A 16 0.85 13.80 0.83
CA LEU A 16 0.34 14.46 -0.37
C LEU A 16 -1.20 14.43 -0.40
N GLU A 17 -1.79 15.49 -0.91
CA GLU A 17 -3.23 15.61 -1.13
C GLU A 17 -3.58 15.43 -2.61
N LEU A 18 -4.52 14.53 -2.88
CA LEU A 18 -5.07 14.30 -4.20
C LEU A 18 -6.11 15.36 -4.56
N LYS A 19 -6.25 15.65 -5.86
CA LYS A 19 -7.29 16.57 -6.36
C LYS A 19 -8.71 16.06 -6.10
N GLU A 20 -8.89 14.74 -6.15
CA GLU A 20 -10.16 14.06 -5.94
C GLU A 20 -9.97 12.93 -4.92
N PRO A 21 -10.97 12.63 -4.07
CA PRO A 21 -10.85 11.56 -3.10
C PRO A 21 -10.65 10.20 -3.77
N HIS A 22 -9.70 9.40 -3.27
CA HIS A 22 -9.64 7.99 -3.61
C HIS A 22 -10.53 7.16 -2.69
N HIS A 23 -11.02 6.02 -3.21
CA HIS A 23 -11.88 5.09 -2.48
C HIS A 23 -11.22 3.75 -2.17
N MET A 24 -9.89 3.67 -2.27
CA MET A 24 -9.11 2.53 -1.81
C MET A 24 -9.41 2.25 -0.33
N ARG A 25 -9.54 0.97 0.02
CA ARG A 25 -9.98 0.53 1.36
C ARG A 25 -9.00 -0.43 1.99
N GLY A 26 -8.75 -0.14 3.26
CA GLY A 26 -7.86 -0.85 4.15
C GLY A 26 -8.55 -1.42 5.38
N GLY A 27 -7.79 -1.61 6.46
CA GLY A 27 -8.34 -2.00 7.76
C GLY A 27 -9.19 -0.89 8.37
N THR A 28 -8.72 0.35 8.23
CA THR A 28 -9.47 1.58 8.48
C THR A 28 -9.56 2.36 7.18
N PHE A 29 -10.71 2.98 6.91
CA PHE A 29 -10.92 3.81 5.72
C PHE A 29 -11.93 4.93 6.01
N ALA A 30 -11.81 6.05 5.30
CA ALA A 30 -12.76 7.16 5.38
C ALA A 30 -14.03 6.85 4.58
N VAL A 31 -15.20 6.97 5.23
CA VAL A 31 -16.49 6.87 4.55
C VAL A 31 -16.67 8.11 3.66
N GLY A 32 -16.78 7.89 2.35
CA GLY A 32 -16.76 8.98 1.36
C GLY A 32 -15.41 9.14 0.64
N GLY A 33 -14.40 8.35 0.99
CA GLY A 33 -13.05 8.47 0.42
C GLY A 33 -12.18 9.47 1.17
N THR A 34 -10.94 9.61 0.74
CA THR A 34 -9.95 10.55 1.30
C THR A 34 -9.10 11.15 0.18
N THR A 35 -8.71 12.41 0.34
CA THR A 35 -7.73 13.07 -0.54
C THR A 35 -6.30 12.81 -0.08
N GLU A 36 -6.06 12.49 1.20
CA GLU A 36 -4.74 12.09 1.67
C GLU A 36 -4.23 10.87 0.88
N ALA A 37 -3.04 10.94 0.33
CA ALA A 37 -2.39 9.87 -0.43
C ALA A 37 -1.87 8.77 0.52
N ARG A 38 -2.79 8.08 1.19
CA ARG A 38 -2.51 7.09 2.23
C ARG A 38 -3.33 5.82 2.08
N LEU A 39 -2.82 4.73 2.64
CA LEU A 39 -3.54 3.47 2.75
C LEU A 39 -3.22 2.76 4.07
N ASN A 40 -4.26 2.19 4.69
CA ASN A 40 -4.11 1.33 5.85
C ASN A 40 -4.07 -0.15 5.43
N VAL A 41 -3.02 -0.89 5.75
CA VAL A 41 -2.88 -2.30 5.38
C VAL A 41 -2.73 -3.15 6.63
N THR A 42 -3.49 -4.24 6.80
CA THR A 42 -3.39 -5.07 8.01
C THR A 42 -2.04 -5.79 8.11
N TYR A 43 -1.52 -5.94 9.33
CA TYR A 43 -0.31 -6.75 9.60
C TYR A 43 -0.54 -8.25 9.35
N ASN A 44 -1.78 -8.70 9.24
CA ASN A 44 -2.10 -10.10 8.95
C ASN A 44 -1.50 -10.56 7.61
N TYR A 45 -1.24 -9.63 6.70
CA TYR A 45 -0.62 -9.92 5.40
C TYR A 45 0.91 -9.95 5.42
N SER A 46 1.55 -9.62 6.55
CA SER A 46 3.00 -9.41 6.66
C SER A 46 3.83 -10.62 6.20
N GLN A 47 3.41 -11.84 6.54
CA GLN A 47 4.11 -13.06 6.12
C GLN A 47 4.23 -13.18 4.59
N HIS A 48 3.17 -12.80 3.87
CA HIS A 48 3.17 -12.80 2.41
C HIS A 48 4.16 -11.78 1.88
N TYR A 49 4.19 -10.58 2.46
CA TYR A 49 5.10 -9.51 2.05
C TYR A 49 6.57 -9.81 2.39
N PHE A 50 6.85 -10.47 3.52
CA PHE A 50 8.21 -10.91 3.83
C PHE A 50 8.72 -11.90 2.78
N ARG A 51 7.85 -12.79 2.30
CA ARG A 51 8.18 -13.76 1.27
C ARG A 51 8.34 -13.12 -0.12
N THR A 52 7.52 -12.14 -0.49
CA THR A 52 7.47 -11.63 -1.87
C THR A 52 8.27 -10.34 -2.10
N ILE A 53 8.49 -9.52 -1.07
CA ILE A 53 9.22 -8.25 -1.16
C ILE A 53 10.61 -8.36 -0.51
N GLY A 54 10.75 -9.19 0.52
CA GLY A 54 12.01 -9.42 1.26
C GLY A 54 11.86 -9.22 2.77
N GLU A 55 12.96 -9.33 3.52
CA GLU A 55 12.95 -9.45 5.00
C GLU A 55 12.22 -8.32 5.76
N LYS A 56 12.12 -7.12 5.17
CA LYS A 56 11.40 -5.98 5.76
C LYS A 56 9.94 -5.86 5.30
N GLY A 57 9.48 -6.72 4.39
CA GLY A 57 8.12 -6.75 3.86
C GLY A 57 7.74 -5.43 3.22
N LEU A 58 6.56 -4.89 3.57
CA LEU A 58 6.13 -3.58 3.08
C LEU A 58 7.09 -2.44 3.46
N ARG A 59 7.81 -2.54 4.59
CA ARG A 59 8.78 -1.49 4.98
C ARG A 59 9.98 -1.40 4.05
N SER A 60 10.18 -2.37 3.16
CA SER A 60 11.21 -2.31 2.13
C SER A 60 11.02 -1.15 1.15
N ILE A 61 9.78 -0.64 0.98
CA ILE A 61 9.51 0.47 0.05
C ILE A 61 9.64 1.85 0.71
N TYR A 62 9.80 1.93 2.03
CA TYR A 62 9.88 3.21 2.74
C TYR A 62 11.14 3.96 2.29
N GLY A 63 10.99 5.25 2.00
CA GLY A 63 12.03 6.09 1.42
C GLY A 63 12.17 5.97 -0.11
N MET A 64 11.45 5.06 -0.77
CA MET A 64 11.36 5.03 -2.23
C MET A 64 10.29 6.00 -2.73
N THR A 65 10.48 6.56 -3.92
CA THR A 65 9.39 7.26 -4.59
C THR A 65 8.29 6.29 -5.03
N GLY A 66 7.08 6.80 -5.26
CA GLY A 66 5.99 6.05 -5.87
C GLY A 66 6.47 5.34 -7.13
N ALA A 67 7.10 6.06 -8.06
CA ALA A 67 7.63 5.51 -9.30
C ALA A 67 8.63 4.36 -9.10
N GLN A 68 9.57 4.51 -8.15
CA GLN A 68 10.55 3.46 -7.84
C GLN A 68 9.91 2.20 -7.24
N SER A 69 8.86 2.38 -6.46
CA SER A 69 8.18 1.27 -5.76
C SER A 69 7.26 0.43 -6.67
N ILE A 70 6.74 1.00 -7.76
CA ILE A 70 5.77 0.33 -8.64
C ILE A 70 6.25 -1.06 -9.11
N PRO A 71 7.46 -1.24 -9.68
CA PRO A 71 7.91 -2.56 -10.11
C PRO A 71 7.98 -3.56 -8.95
N ILE A 72 8.47 -3.13 -7.78
CA ILE A 72 8.58 -3.99 -6.59
C ILE A 72 7.20 -4.47 -6.13
N LEU A 73 6.23 -3.56 -6.03
CA LEU A 73 4.87 -3.87 -5.61
C LEU A 73 4.13 -4.76 -6.62
N ARG A 74 4.31 -4.50 -7.94
CA ARG A 74 3.71 -5.31 -9.01
C ARG A 74 4.31 -6.71 -9.04
N ASP A 75 5.63 -6.84 -9.00
CA ASP A 75 6.32 -8.13 -9.00
C ASP A 75 5.90 -8.97 -7.79
N ALA A 76 5.87 -8.36 -6.60
CA ALA A 76 5.39 -9.02 -5.38
C ALA A 76 3.93 -9.48 -5.49
N ALA A 77 3.06 -8.70 -6.15
CA ALA A 77 1.68 -9.09 -6.40
C ALA A 77 1.57 -10.28 -7.37
N THR A 78 2.46 -10.39 -8.37
CA THR A 78 2.46 -11.55 -9.29
C THR A 78 2.84 -12.88 -8.63
N LEU A 79 3.55 -12.83 -7.50
CA LEU A 79 3.95 -14.00 -6.72
C LEU A 79 2.85 -14.53 -5.79
N LEU A 80 1.70 -13.87 -5.73
CA LEU A 80 0.56 -14.23 -4.87
C LEU A 80 -0.58 -14.83 -5.70
N THR A 81 -1.26 -15.83 -5.14
CA THR A 81 -2.48 -16.38 -5.74
C THR A 81 -3.68 -15.44 -5.56
N ASN A 82 -4.75 -15.69 -6.33
CA ASN A 82 -5.97 -14.87 -6.34
C ASN A 82 -7.07 -15.40 -5.41
N ASP A 83 -6.71 -16.08 -4.31
CA ASP A 83 -7.63 -16.67 -3.33
C ASP A 83 -8.26 -15.59 -2.42
N VAL A 84 -9.13 -14.74 -2.98
CA VAL A 84 -9.73 -13.62 -2.26
C VAL A 84 -10.79 -14.10 -1.26
N ALA A 85 -10.69 -13.66 -0.01
CA ALA A 85 -11.70 -13.89 1.03
C ALA A 85 -12.62 -12.66 1.20
N LYS A 86 -13.88 -12.89 1.59
CA LYS A 86 -14.83 -11.78 1.85
C LYS A 86 -14.41 -10.91 3.03
N ASN A 87 -13.83 -11.52 4.06
CA ASN A 87 -13.35 -10.79 5.23
C ASN A 87 -11.97 -10.23 4.92
N TYR A 88 -11.84 -8.90 4.94
CA TYR A 88 -10.56 -8.20 4.77
C TYR A 88 -9.49 -8.74 5.73
N TRP A 89 -9.83 -9.00 6.99
CA TRP A 89 -8.82 -9.41 7.97
C TRP A 89 -8.26 -10.82 7.74
N THR A 90 -8.86 -11.63 6.86
CA THR A 90 -8.36 -12.98 6.56
C THR A 90 -7.07 -12.90 5.74
N PRO A 91 -5.97 -13.54 6.20
CA PRO A 91 -4.65 -13.43 5.58
C PRO A 91 -4.48 -14.34 4.36
N THR A 92 -5.41 -14.30 3.40
CA THR A 92 -5.21 -15.00 2.13
C THR A 92 -4.21 -14.24 1.23
N GLU A 93 -3.60 -14.95 0.28
CA GLU A 93 -2.69 -14.33 -0.67
C GLU A 93 -3.43 -13.34 -1.57
N GLY A 94 -4.67 -13.64 -1.98
CA GLY A 94 -5.50 -12.77 -2.78
C GLY A 94 -5.88 -11.46 -2.08
N ASN A 95 -6.11 -11.50 -0.77
CA ASN A 95 -6.36 -10.29 0.02
C ASN A 95 -5.09 -9.42 0.12
N ALA A 96 -3.94 -10.04 0.35
CA ALA A 96 -2.64 -9.35 0.36
C ALA A 96 -2.30 -8.77 -1.03
N GLN A 97 -2.54 -9.52 -2.11
CA GLN A 97 -2.37 -9.09 -3.49
C GLN A 97 -3.22 -7.85 -3.79
N ARG A 98 -4.48 -7.83 -3.36
CA ARG A 98 -5.38 -6.68 -3.54
C ARG A 98 -4.87 -5.43 -2.83
N ALA A 99 -4.24 -5.58 -1.66
CA ALA A 99 -3.62 -4.45 -0.96
C ALA A 99 -2.38 -3.94 -1.71
N LEU A 100 -1.51 -4.80 -2.23
CA LEU A 100 -0.37 -4.40 -3.06
C LEU A 100 -0.82 -3.64 -4.31
N LEU A 101 -1.85 -4.13 -5.01
CA LEU A 101 -2.38 -3.47 -6.20
C LEU A 101 -3.00 -2.08 -5.90
N GLN A 102 -3.56 -1.89 -4.71
CA GLN A 102 -4.00 -0.56 -4.27
C GLN A 102 -2.82 0.37 -3.99
N LEU A 103 -1.75 -0.13 -3.38
CA LEU A 103 -0.51 0.65 -3.22
C LEU A 103 0.11 1.03 -4.56
N VAL A 104 0.09 0.13 -5.55
CA VAL A 104 0.51 0.43 -6.94
C VAL A 104 -0.34 1.56 -7.52
N ALA A 105 -1.67 1.47 -7.43
CA ALA A 105 -2.55 2.51 -7.94
C ALA A 105 -2.29 3.87 -7.26
N LEU A 106 -2.03 3.88 -5.95
CA LEU A 106 -1.69 5.09 -5.22
C LEU A 106 -0.33 5.67 -5.67
N ALA A 107 0.68 4.82 -5.88
CA ALA A 107 1.98 5.22 -6.43
C ALA A 107 1.89 5.76 -7.87
N GLU A 108 0.97 5.24 -8.69
CA GLU A 108 0.73 5.75 -10.04
C GLU A 108 0.09 7.15 -10.02
N ILE A 109 -0.73 7.45 -9.02
CA ILE A 109 -1.32 8.78 -8.83
C ILE A 109 -0.27 9.77 -8.32
N CYS A 110 0.61 9.34 -7.42
CA CYS A 110 1.65 10.17 -6.79
C CYS A 110 3.06 9.61 -7.05
N PRO A 111 3.55 9.60 -8.32
CA PRO A 111 4.81 8.95 -8.67
C PRO A 111 6.03 9.60 -8.03
N ASP A 112 5.97 10.90 -7.77
CA ASP A 112 7.07 11.68 -7.18
C ASP A 112 7.02 11.73 -5.65
N GLY A 113 5.92 11.27 -5.04
CA GLY A 113 5.80 11.18 -3.58
C GLY A 113 6.72 10.11 -3.02
N VAL A 114 7.20 10.29 -1.79
CA VAL A 114 8.08 9.34 -1.10
C VAL A 114 7.30 8.55 -0.07
N TRP A 115 7.39 7.23 -0.10
CA TRP A 115 6.72 6.39 0.88
C TRP A 115 7.27 6.62 2.28
N ASN A 116 6.38 6.89 3.21
CA ASN A 116 6.63 6.90 4.65
C ASN A 116 5.52 6.14 5.36
N GLY A 117 5.76 5.69 6.59
CA GLY A 117 4.71 5.02 7.34
C GLY A 117 5.17 4.44 8.66
N ASP A 118 4.23 3.71 9.24
CA ASP A 118 4.10 3.57 10.70
C ASP A 118 4.45 2.15 11.23
#